data_AF-A0A0F8YTC1-F1
#
_entry.id   AF-A0A0F8YTC1-F1
#
_cell.length_a   1.000
_cell.length_b   1.000
_cell.length_c   1.000
_cell.angle_alpha   90.00
_cell.angle_beta   90.00
_cell.angle_gamma   90.00
#
_symmetry.space_group_name_H-M   'P 1'
#
loop_
_entity.id
_entity.type
_entity.pdbx_description
1 polymer ?
#
loop_
_entity_poly.entity_id
_entity_poly.type
_entity_poly.pdbx_seq_one_letter_code
_entity_poly.pdbx_strand_id
1 'polypeptide(L)'
;MDVDAKKDTGRMEVVFSGTINPEQGKTYTGEIKLVYAEFDEGSAFWEGGIADYVYLHGNSGQEAPVMPKVKTYLSSWGPVDVFVDGELIYDDLVGHMMYTEGSRDSKTYALYNSDRSGFYSPMNPGDSSIADPGKREIHFVAHSVEP
;
A
#
# COMPACT_ATOMS: atom_id res chain seq x y z
N MET A 1 -4.66 -13.81 -3.93
CA MET A 1 -5.57 -13.11 -3.01
C MET A 1 -6.92 -13.77 -3.08
N ASP A 2 -7.49 -14.03 -1.92
CA ASP A 2 -8.86 -14.48 -1.74
C ASP A 2 -9.45 -13.58 -0.64
N VAL A 3 -10.27 -12.59 -0.98
CA VAL A 3 -10.83 -11.62 -0.01
C VAL A 3 -12.31 -11.43 -0.27
N ASP A 4 -13.08 -11.27 0.79
CA ASP A 4 -14.54 -11.11 0.78
C ASP A 4 -14.94 -10.03 1.79
N ALA A 5 -15.12 -8.80 1.28
CA ALA A 5 -15.53 -7.63 2.07
C ALA A 5 -16.93 -7.80 2.70
N LYS A 6 -17.76 -8.76 2.25
CA LYS A 6 -19.07 -9.01 2.87
C LYS A 6 -18.99 -9.90 4.11
N LYS A 7 -17.86 -10.59 4.28
CA LYS A 7 -17.64 -11.54 5.36
C LYS A 7 -16.46 -11.16 6.24
N ASP A 8 -15.77 -10.07 5.92
CA ASP A 8 -14.57 -9.60 6.63
C ASP A 8 -13.50 -10.71 6.69
N THR A 9 -13.39 -11.49 5.61
CA THR A 9 -12.48 -12.65 5.55
C THR A 9 -11.61 -12.60 4.32
N GLY A 10 -10.45 -13.26 4.42
CA GLY A 10 -9.60 -13.49 3.28
C GLY A 10 -8.15 -13.71 3.65
N ARG A 11 -7.32 -13.84 2.62
CA ARG A 11 -5.88 -13.98 2.75
C ARG A 11 -5.19 -13.35 1.55
N MET A 12 -4.22 -12.49 1.84
CA MET A 12 -3.29 -11.97 0.86
C MET A 12 -1.89 -12.44 1.17
N GLU A 13 -1.26 -13.03 0.16
CA GLU A 13 0.12 -13.43 0.22
C GLU A 13 0.85 -12.79 -0.94
N VAL A 14 2.03 -12.28 -0.64
CA VAL A 14 2.97 -11.74 -1.60
C VAL A 14 4.25 -12.52 -1.43
N VAL A 15 4.78 -13.03 -2.53
CA VAL A 15 6.08 -13.71 -2.53
C VAL A 15 6.93 -13.09 -3.63
N PHE A 16 8.12 -12.62 -3.26
CA PHE A 16 9.09 -12.12 -4.22
C PHE A 16 10.52 -12.41 -3.75
N SER A 17 11.44 -12.62 -4.69
CA SER A 17 12.86 -12.73 -4.36
C SER A 17 13.53 -11.37 -4.49
N GLY A 18 14.36 -11.00 -3.51
CA GLY A 18 15.07 -9.72 -3.55
C GLY A 18 15.74 -9.38 -2.24
N THR A 19 15.95 -8.08 -2.04
CA THR A 19 16.55 -7.52 -0.83
C THR A 19 15.61 -6.48 -0.22
N ILE A 20 15.38 -6.56 1.08
CA ILE A 20 14.68 -5.55 1.88
C ILE A 20 15.60 -4.98 2.96
N ASN A 21 15.40 -3.71 3.29
CA ASN A 21 16.07 -3.00 4.38
C ASN A 21 15.00 -2.38 5.29
N PRO A 22 14.31 -3.19 6.10
CA PRO A 22 13.14 -2.76 6.86
C PRO A 22 13.48 -1.76 7.97
N GLU A 23 14.70 -1.79 8.50
CA GLU A 23 15.17 -0.88 9.55
C GLU A 23 16.67 -0.57 9.38
N GLN A 24 17.15 0.46 10.08
CA GLN A 24 18.53 0.91 9.96
C GLN A 24 19.51 -0.22 10.33
N GLY A 25 20.39 -0.57 9.39
CA GLY A 25 21.44 -1.56 9.63
C GLY A 25 21.00 -3.02 9.54
N LYS A 26 19.72 -3.31 9.26
CA LYS A 26 19.26 -4.67 8.96
C LYS A 26 18.93 -4.81 7.47
N THR A 27 19.51 -5.84 6.87
CA THR A 27 19.31 -6.20 5.47
C THR A 27 18.99 -7.68 5.38
N TYR A 28 17.93 -8.00 4.64
CA TYR A 28 17.52 -9.38 4.36
C TYR A 28 17.53 -9.58 2.85
N THR A 29 18.08 -10.71 2.39
CA THR A 29 18.08 -11.09 0.98
C THR A 29 17.67 -12.54 0.86
N GLY A 30 16.70 -12.83 -0.02
CA GLY A 30 16.13 -14.16 -0.17
C GLY A 30 14.74 -14.13 -0.77
N GLU A 31 13.96 -15.17 -0.53
CA GLU A 31 12.52 -15.16 -0.74
C GLU A 31 11.84 -14.39 0.40
N ILE A 32 11.23 -13.26 0.06
CA ILE A 32 10.46 -12.44 0.99
C ILE A 32 8.98 -12.76 0.80
N LYS A 33 8.29 -13.08 1.90
CA LYS A 33 6.86 -13.34 1.92
C LYS A 33 6.16 -12.43 2.91
N LEU A 34 5.14 -11.72 2.46
CA LEU A 34 4.23 -10.95 3.33
C LEU A 34 2.88 -11.67 3.38
N VAL A 35 2.33 -11.83 4.57
CA VAL A 35 1.06 -12.51 4.81
C VAL A 35 0.11 -11.59 5.56
N TYR A 36 -1.00 -11.24 4.92
CA TYR A 36 -2.12 -10.54 5.53
C TYR A 36 -3.26 -11.55 5.66
N ALA A 37 -3.58 -11.96 6.88
CA ALA A 37 -4.57 -13.02 7.15
C ALA A 37 -5.77 -12.54 7.98
N GLU A 38 -5.66 -11.36 8.59
CA GLU A 38 -6.71 -10.71 9.36
C GLU A 38 -6.88 -9.29 8.81
N PHE A 39 -8.09 -8.75 8.93
CA PHE A 39 -8.43 -7.41 8.45
C PHE A 39 -9.04 -6.58 9.55
N ASP A 40 -8.56 -5.35 9.66
CA ASP A 40 -9.02 -4.39 10.66
C ASP A 40 -10.06 -3.46 10.04
N GLU A 41 -11.21 -3.32 10.69
CA GLU A 41 -12.19 -2.28 10.38
C GLU A 41 -11.69 -0.91 10.89
N GLY A 42 -12.12 0.16 10.23
CA GLY A 42 -11.80 1.52 10.67
C GLY A 42 -12.80 2.53 10.14
N SER A 43 -12.46 3.18 9.03
CA SER A 43 -13.35 4.14 8.39
C SER A 43 -14.53 3.45 7.70
N ALA A 44 -15.64 4.17 7.51
CA ALA A 44 -16.85 3.60 6.91
C ALA A 44 -16.68 3.02 5.49
N PHE A 45 -15.63 3.43 4.77
CA PHE A 45 -15.34 2.90 3.42
C PHE A 45 -14.45 1.66 3.45
N TRP A 46 -13.98 1.23 4.62
CA TRP A 46 -13.14 0.04 4.75
C TRP A 46 -13.95 -1.25 4.65
N GLU A 47 -15.27 -1.24 4.80
CA GLU A 47 -16.15 -2.41 4.59
C GLU A 47 -15.57 -3.73 5.16
N GLY A 48 -15.29 -3.76 6.46
CA GLY A 48 -14.69 -4.94 7.10
C GLY A 48 -13.17 -5.04 6.93
N GLY A 49 -12.50 -3.92 6.69
CA GLY A 49 -11.05 -3.84 6.48
C GLY A 49 -10.59 -4.13 5.05
N ILE A 50 -11.52 -4.25 4.10
CA ILE A 50 -11.30 -4.37 2.66
C ILE A 50 -12.15 -3.34 1.90
N ALA A 51 -11.51 -2.34 1.28
CA ALA A 51 -12.20 -1.35 0.44
C ALA A 51 -12.05 -1.68 -1.05
N ASP A 52 -13.12 -1.56 -1.84
CA ASP A 52 -13.08 -1.73 -3.30
C ASP A 52 -13.50 -0.46 -4.06
N TYR A 53 -12.83 -0.18 -5.19
CA TYR A 53 -13.16 0.92 -6.11
C TYR A 53 -13.31 2.33 -5.48
N VAL A 54 -12.46 2.68 -4.52
CA VAL A 54 -12.45 3.99 -3.83
C VAL A 54 -11.33 4.92 -4.30
N TYR A 55 -11.45 6.22 -4.05
CA TYR A 55 -10.35 7.17 -4.19
C TYR A 55 -9.70 7.39 -2.83
N LEU A 56 -8.47 6.89 -2.62
CA LEU A 56 -7.89 6.80 -1.27
C LEU A 56 -7.13 8.05 -0.83
N HIS A 57 -6.10 8.46 -1.56
CA HIS A 57 -5.18 9.54 -1.14
C HIS A 57 -5.47 10.89 -1.82
N GLY A 58 -4.46 11.76 -1.89
CA GLY A 58 -4.58 13.13 -2.38
C GLY A 58 -5.64 13.91 -1.62
N ASN A 59 -6.50 14.60 -2.35
CA ASN A 59 -7.60 15.39 -1.80
C ASN A 59 -8.94 14.62 -1.75
N SER A 60 -8.90 13.29 -1.63
CA SER A 60 -10.12 12.46 -1.49
C SER A 60 -10.85 12.67 -0.16
N GLY A 61 -10.10 12.99 0.91
CA GLY A 61 -10.60 13.00 2.28
C GLY A 61 -10.72 11.62 2.95
N GLN A 62 -10.24 10.55 2.32
CA GLN A 62 -10.34 9.18 2.86
C GLN A 62 -9.11 8.75 3.66
N GLU A 63 -7.91 9.01 3.14
CA GLU A 63 -6.64 8.68 3.78
C GLU A 63 -5.66 9.84 3.76
N ALA A 64 -4.55 9.71 4.48
CA ALA A 64 -3.47 10.69 4.44
C ALA A 64 -3.00 10.95 2.99
N PRO A 65 -2.67 12.20 2.63
CA PRO A 65 -2.27 12.57 1.27
C PRO A 65 -0.83 12.16 0.92
N VAL A 66 -0.39 10.96 1.30
CA VAL A 66 0.97 10.48 1.05
C VAL A 66 1.26 10.17 -0.43
N MET A 67 0.20 10.02 -1.22
CA MET A 67 0.24 9.87 -2.68
C MET A 67 -0.82 10.77 -3.34
N PRO A 68 -0.74 11.04 -4.66
CA PRO A 68 -1.80 11.69 -5.42
C PRO A 68 -3.16 11.05 -5.22
N LYS A 69 -4.22 11.79 -5.57
CA LYS A 69 -5.56 11.19 -5.64
C LYS A 69 -5.53 10.09 -6.70
N VAL A 70 -5.69 8.86 -6.25
CA VAL A 70 -5.54 7.65 -7.07
C VAL A 70 -6.78 6.79 -6.91
N LYS A 71 -7.27 6.22 -8.02
CA LYS A 71 -8.31 5.21 -7.91
C LYS A 71 -7.68 3.92 -7.42
N THR A 72 -8.20 3.42 -6.30
CA THR A 72 -7.80 2.17 -5.67
C THR A 72 -8.87 1.15 -5.98
N TYR A 73 -8.51 0.15 -6.76
CA TYR A 73 -9.40 -0.95 -7.14
C TYR A 73 -9.66 -1.87 -5.96
N LEU A 74 -8.67 -2.01 -5.09
CA LEU A 74 -8.77 -2.77 -3.87
C LEU A 74 -7.76 -2.26 -2.84
N SER A 75 -8.16 -2.19 -1.59
CA SER A 75 -7.29 -1.91 -0.47
C SER A 75 -7.67 -2.77 0.73
N SER A 76 -6.72 -2.94 1.64
CA SER A 76 -6.97 -3.59 2.91
C SER A 76 -6.09 -3.02 4.01
N TRP A 77 -6.55 -3.16 5.24
CA TRP A 77 -5.83 -2.83 6.46
C TRP A 77 -5.91 -4.02 7.41
N GLY A 78 -4.87 -4.21 8.21
CA GLY A 78 -4.80 -5.34 9.13
C GLY A 78 -3.36 -5.71 9.43
N PRO A 79 -3.14 -6.65 10.35
CA PRO A 79 -1.80 -7.10 10.68
C PRO A 79 -1.14 -7.82 9.50
N VAL A 80 0.19 -7.66 9.38
CA VAL A 80 1.01 -8.34 8.38
C VAL A 80 2.24 -8.98 9.00
N ASP A 81 2.42 -10.25 8.67
CA ASP A 81 3.63 -11.00 9.00
C ASP A 81 4.61 -10.99 7.83
N VAL A 82 5.90 -10.87 8.13
CA VAL A 82 6.99 -10.85 7.14
C VAL A 82 7.94 -12.02 7.39
N PHE A 83 8.11 -12.84 6.36
CA PHE A 83 9.01 -13.99 6.35
C PHE A 83 10.16 -13.77 5.36
N VAL A 84 11.34 -14.29 5.68
CA VAL A 84 12.51 -14.36 4.80
C VAL A 84 13.00 -15.80 4.76
N ASP A 85 13.08 -16.40 3.57
CA ASP A 85 13.47 -17.80 3.36
C ASP A 85 12.68 -18.79 4.25
N GLY A 86 11.41 -18.46 4.50
CA GLY A 86 10.49 -19.25 5.32
C GLY A 86 10.57 -19.00 6.84
N GLU A 87 11.55 -18.21 7.32
CA GLU A 87 11.66 -17.80 8.72
C GLU A 87 10.83 -16.54 8.98
N LEU A 88 10.05 -16.51 10.06
CA LEU A 88 9.30 -15.33 10.50
C LEU A 88 10.28 -14.30 11.07
N ILE A 89 10.32 -13.10 10.49
CA ILE A 89 11.24 -12.03 10.89
C ILE A 89 10.51 -10.92 11.64
N TYR A 90 9.30 -10.58 11.19
CA TYR A 90 8.42 -9.62 11.86
C TYR A 90 7.01 -10.19 11.89
N ASP A 91 6.35 -10.07 13.03
CA ASP A 91 4.96 -10.43 13.25
C ASP A 91 4.13 -9.18 13.59
N ASP A 92 2.84 -9.25 13.28
CA ASP A 92 1.83 -8.28 13.74
C ASP A 92 2.19 -6.81 13.43
N LEU A 93 2.84 -6.56 12.28
CA LEU A 93 3.09 -5.19 11.82
C LEU A 93 1.78 -4.58 11.31
N VAL A 94 1.67 -3.25 11.38
CA VAL A 94 0.55 -2.55 10.73
C VAL A 94 0.71 -2.68 9.22
N GLY A 95 -0.21 -3.42 8.62
CA GLY A 95 -0.26 -3.71 7.21
C GLY A 95 -1.24 -2.82 6.47
N HIS A 96 -0.82 -2.36 5.29
CA HIS A 96 -1.70 -1.75 4.32
C HIS A 96 -1.34 -2.19 2.91
N MET A 97 -2.32 -2.76 2.20
CA MET A 97 -2.18 -3.17 0.82
C MET A 97 -3.06 -2.32 -0.07
N MET A 98 -2.57 -1.94 -1.25
CA MET A 98 -3.36 -1.27 -2.26
C MET A 98 -3.07 -1.80 -3.65
N TYR A 99 -4.12 -2.05 -4.43
CA TYR A 99 -4.07 -2.22 -5.88
C TYR A 99 -4.69 -0.99 -6.55
N THR A 100 -3.89 -0.25 -7.29
CA THR A 100 -4.19 1.14 -7.69
C THR A 100 -3.95 1.41 -9.18
N GLU A 101 -4.41 2.57 -9.66
CA GLU A 101 -3.89 3.19 -10.88
C GLU A 101 -2.40 3.54 -10.74
N GLY A 102 -1.68 3.69 -11.86
CA GLY A 102 -0.26 4.01 -11.83
C GLY A 102 -0.01 5.44 -11.37
N SER A 103 0.52 5.63 -10.16
CA SER A 103 0.81 6.94 -9.59
C SER A 103 2.19 7.47 -9.96
N ARG A 104 3.17 6.58 -10.19
CA ARG A 104 4.57 6.93 -10.41
C ARG A 104 4.93 7.00 -11.89
N ASP A 105 5.86 7.90 -12.21
CA ASP A 105 6.46 7.88 -13.53
C ASP A 105 7.25 6.59 -13.74
N SER A 106 6.98 5.89 -14.85
CA SER A 106 7.57 4.56 -15.10
C SER A 106 9.06 4.58 -15.46
N LYS A 107 9.66 5.76 -15.67
CA LYS A 107 11.10 5.89 -15.94
C LYS A 107 11.86 6.38 -14.71
N THR A 108 11.31 7.34 -13.97
CA THR A 108 12.00 7.96 -12.83
C THR A 108 11.51 7.44 -11.48
N TYR A 109 10.38 6.72 -11.44
CA TYR A 109 9.68 6.26 -10.24
C TYR A 109 9.21 7.36 -9.28
N ALA A 110 9.28 8.62 -9.73
CA ALA A 110 8.88 9.78 -8.96
C ALA A 110 7.37 10.05 -9.05
N LEU A 111 6.84 10.67 -8.00
CA LEU A 111 5.53 11.31 -7.98
C LEU A 111 5.74 12.79 -8.32
N TYR A 112 5.10 13.27 -9.38
CA TYR A 112 5.24 14.66 -9.84
C TYR A 112 4.05 15.52 -9.40
N ASN A 113 4.26 16.83 -9.34
CA ASN A 113 3.17 17.79 -9.29
C ASN A 113 2.44 17.86 -10.65
N SER A 114 1.36 18.64 -10.75
CA SER A 114 0.45 18.60 -11.91
C SER A 114 1.13 19.00 -13.23
N ASP A 115 2.04 19.96 -13.21
CA ASP A 115 2.78 20.45 -14.37
C ASP A 115 4.13 19.76 -14.58
N ARG A 116 4.50 18.82 -13.71
CA ARG A 116 5.78 18.11 -13.69
C ARG A 116 7.01 19.01 -13.58
N SER A 117 6.86 20.24 -13.11
CA SER A 117 7.98 21.14 -12.79
C SER A 117 8.72 20.73 -11.51
N GLY A 118 8.08 19.92 -10.66
CA GLY A 118 8.62 19.43 -9.40
C GLY A 118 7.94 18.15 -8.92
N PHE A 119 8.17 17.81 -7.65
CA PHE A 119 7.61 16.59 -7.05
C PHE A 119 6.27 16.85 -6.37
N TYR A 120 5.46 15.80 -6.27
CA TYR A 120 4.24 15.81 -5.48
C TYR A 120 4.52 16.22 -4.04
N SER A 121 3.63 17.04 -3.46
CA SER A 121 3.70 17.45 -2.06
C SER A 121 2.41 17.07 -1.33
N PRO A 122 2.48 16.28 -0.24
CA PRO A 122 1.33 16.05 0.65
C PRO A 122 0.73 17.34 1.24
N MET A 123 1.50 18.43 1.29
CA MET A 123 1.04 19.75 1.75
C MET A 123 0.18 20.48 0.71
N ASN A 124 0.22 20.04 -0.55
CA ASN A 124 -0.63 20.56 -1.62
C ASN A 124 -1.21 19.40 -2.44
N PRO A 125 -2.11 18.59 -1.85
CA PRO A 125 -2.53 17.30 -2.42
C PRO A 125 -3.36 17.40 -3.70
N GLY A 126 -3.84 18.60 -4.05
CA GLY A 126 -4.53 18.86 -5.31
C GLY A 126 -3.58 19.13 -6.48
N ASP A 127 -2.30 19.45 -6.21
CA ASP A 127 -1.27 19.70 -7.22
C ASP A 127 -0.45 18.43 -7.46
N SER A 128 -1.06 17.47 -8.15
CA SER A 128 -0.44 16.19 -8.46
C SER A 128 -0.57 15.85 -9.93
N SER A 129 0.43 15.16 -10.49
CA SER A 129 0.26 14.48 -11.77
C SER A 129 -0.90 13.50 -11.67
N ILE A 130 -1.76 13.48 -12.69
CA ILE A 130 -2.89 12.57 -12.74
C ILE A 130 -2.38 11.12 -12.74
N ALA A 131 -2.93 10.29 -11.85
CA ALA A 131 -2.66 8.86 -11.87
C ALA A 131 -3.08 8.27 -13.23
N ASP A 132 -2.24 7.41 -13.80
CA ASP A 132 -2.47 6.83 -15.12
C ASP A 132 -3.48 5.67 -15.03
N PRO A 133 -4.72 5.84 -15.53
CA PRO A 133 -5.75 4.81 -15.46
C PRO A 133 -5.46 3.61 -16.36
N GLY A 134 -4.48 3.71 -17.27
CA GLY A 134 -3.99 2.61 -18.11
C GLY A 134 -2.91 1.76 -17.43
N LYS A 135 -2.39 2.19 -16.29
CA LYS A 135 -1.37 1.48 -15.52
C LYS A 135 -1.91 0.95 -14.20
N ARG A 136 -1.19 -0.01 -13.63
CA ARG A 136 -1.54 -0.65 -12.37
C ARG A 136 -0.32 -0.72 -11.47
N GLU A 137 -0.51 -0.38 -10.21
CA GLU A 137 0.50 -0.49 -9.16
C GLU A 137 -0.06 -1.35 -8.03
N ILE A 138 0.82 -2.10 -7.37
CA ILE A 138 0.51 -2.78 -6.11
C ILE A 138 1.47 -2.23 -5.07
N HIS A 139 0.91 -1.83 -3.94
CA HIS A 139 1.62 -1.29 -2.80
C HIS A 139 1.46 -2.25 -1.63
N PHE A 140 2.57 -2.54 -0.96
CA PHE A 140 2.61 -3.27 0.30
C PHE A 140 3.32 -2.40 1.31
N VAL A 141 2.64 -2.10 2.40
CA VAL A 141 3.16 -1.30 3.51
C VAL A 141 3.10 -2.18 4.75
N ALA A 142 4.21 -2.25 5.46
CA ALA A 142 4.34 -2.93 6.74
C ALA A 142 5.20 -2.04 7.63
N HIS A 143 4.68 -1.63 8.79
CA HIS A 143 5.43 -0.79 9.72
C HIS A 143 5.04 -1.07 11.17
N SER A 144 5.97 -0.80 12.10
CA SER A 144 5.66 -0.77 13.53
C SER A 144 4.82 0.47 13.87
N VAL A 145 4.07 0.41 14.97
CA VAL A 145 3.49 1.60 15.61
C VAL A 145 4.47 2.33 16.52
N GLU A 146 5.55 1.64 16.91
CA GLU A 146 6.64 2.22 17.69
C GLU A 146 7.69 2.87 16.77
N PRO A 147 8.12 4.11 17.07
CA PRO A 147 9.05 4.89 16.26
C PRO A 147 10.51 4.41 16.34
#